data_AF-A0A934G0I2-F1
#
_entry.id   AF-A0A934G0I2-F1
#
_cell.length_a   1.000
_cell.length_b   1.000
_cell.length_c   1.000
_cell.angle_alpha   90.00
_cell.angle_beta   90.00
_cell.angle_gamma   90.00
#
_symmetry.space_group_name_H-M   'P 1'
#
loop_
_entity.id
_entity.type
_entity.pdbx_description
1 polymer ?
#
loop_
_entity_poly.entity_id
_entity_poly.type
_entity_poly.pdbx_seq_one_letter_code
_entity_poly.pdbx_strand_id
1 'polypeptide(L)' 'MDTTVTAEEIILNQPGRFDAALAASNLYPLTASGITTLQMNLGKRCNLACRHCHVQAGPHRIEQMTRETMEACVETL' A
#
# COMPACT_ATOMS: atom_id res chain seq x y z
N MET A 1 24.07 19.84 -32.27
CA MET A 1 22.93 19.20 -31.61
C MET A 1 22.66 20.01 -30.37
N ASP A 2 21.59 20.77 -30.44
CA ASP A 2 21.19 21.78 -29.47
C ASP A 2 20.70 21.08 -28.19
N THR A 3 21.51 21.10 -27.14
CA THR A 3 21.17 20.52 -25.82
C THR A 3 20.60 21.59 -24.90
N THR A 4 19.58 22.32 -25.36
CA THR A 4 18.74 23.10 -24.45
C THR A 4 17.79 22.15 -23.74
N VAL A 5 18.26 21.60 -22.62
CA VAL A 5 17.38 20.99 -21.61
C VAL A 5 16.50 22.13 -21.08
N THR A 6 15.19 22.03 -21.24
CA THR A 6 14.29 23.10 -20.78
C THR A 6 14.33 23.19 -19.25
N ALA A 7 14.04 24.36 -18.69
CA ALA A 7 14.02 24.54 -17.23
C ALA A 7 13.07 23.54 -16.51
N GLU A 8 12.07 23.03 -17.23
CA GLU A 8 11.14 21.99 -16.77
C GLU A 8 11.80 20.60 -16.67
N GLU A 9 12.72 20.26 -17.58
CA GLU A 9 13.45 18.99 -17.56
C GLU A 9 14.51 18.94 -16.45
N ILE A 10 15.05 20.10 -16.02
CA ILE A 10 16.01 20.20 -14.91
C ILE A 10 15.32 19.87 -13.56
N ILE A 11 14.07 20.31 -13.37
CA ILE A 11 13.29 20.03 -12.16
C ILE A 11 13.06 18.52 -12.03
N LEU A 12 12.87 17.81 -13.15
CA LEU A 12 12.65 16.37 -13.17
C LEU A 12 13.93 15.52 -13.06
N ASN A 13 15.11 16.01 -12.63
CA ASN A 13 16.25 15.09 -12.42
C ASN A 13 17.19 15.33 -11.21
N GLN A 14 16.75 16.03 -10.15
CA GLN A 14 17.53 16.16 -8.90
C GLN A 14 16.94 15.43 -7.67
N PRO A 15 17.76 15.00 -6.68
CA PRO A 15 17.27 14.61 -5.36
C PRO A 15 16.61 15.83 -4.66
N GLY A 16 15.43 15.63 -4.04
CA GLY A 16 14.55 16.71 -3.55
C GLY A 16 13.28 16.93 -4.41
N ARG A 17 13.16 16.17 -5.50
CA ARG A 17 12.07 16.23 -6.47
C ARG A 17 10.68 15.87 -5.98
N PHE A 18 10.59 14.94 -5.04
CA PHE A 18 9.28 14.43 -4.62
C PHE A 18 8.50 15.52 -3.90
N ASP A 19 9.13 16.22 -2.96
CA ASP A 19 8.49 17.34 -2.25
C ASP A 19 8.14 18.50 -3.17
N ALA A 20 9.01 18.84 -4.13
CA ALA A 20 8.71 19.84 -5.14
C ALA A 20 7.54 19.42 -6.06
N ALA A 21 7.47 18.15 -6.47
CA ALA A 21 6.37 17.62 -7.27
C ALA A 21 5.05 17.57 -6.48
N LEU A 22 5.12 17.23 -5.19
CA LEU A 22 3.98 17.29 -4.27
C LEU A 22 3.50 18.73 -4.10
N ALA A 23 4.42 19.68 -3.89
CA ALA A 23 4.08 21.10 -3.74
C ALA A 23 3.43 21.66 -5.01
N ALA A 24 3.99 21.36 -6.19
CA ALA A 24 3.41 21.71 -7.48
C ALA A 24 2.02 21.08 -7.71
N SER A 25 1.75 19.92 -7.10
CA SER A 25 0.47 19.22 -7.17
C SER A 25 -0.50 19.54 -6.02
N ASN A 26 -0.15 20.48 -5.13
CA ASN A 26 -0.89 20.80 -3.89
C ASN A 26 -1.08 19.59 -2.94
N LEU A 27 -0.13 18.67 -2.91
CA LEU A 27 -0.11 17.47 -2.07
C LEU A 27 0.98 17.51 -0.99
N TYR A 28 1.71 18.62 -0.85
CA TYR A 28 2.72 18.79 0.20
C TYR A 28 2.12 19.46 1.46
N PRO A 29 2.44 18.96 2.68
CA PRO A 29 3.20 17.74 2.95
C PRO A 29 2.37 16.49 2.62
N LEU A 30 3.02 15.45 2.12
CA LEU A 30 2.35 14.17 1.90
C LEU A 30 1.98 13.57 3.25
N THR A 31 0.68 13.55 3.52
CA THR A 31 0.10 12.98 4.73
C THR A 31 -0.86 11.87 4.35
N ALA A 32 -1.02 10.89 5.24
CA ALA A 32 -2.02 9.85 5.04
C ALA A 32 -3.42 10.48 5.09
N SER A 33 -4.29 10.15 4.15
CA SER A 33 -5.67 10.65 4.07
C SER A 33 -6.62 10.06 5.12
N GLY A 34 -6.11 9.22 6.03
CA GLY A 34 -6.90 8.43 6.97
C GLY A 34 -7.23 7.02 6.44
N ILE A 35 -7.70 6.16 7.33
CA ILE A 35 -8.08 4.77 7.03
C ILE A 35 -9.59 4.71 6.88
N THR A 36 -10.08 4.25 5.72
CA THR A 36 -11.53 4.09 5.45
C THR A 36 -11.94 2.63 5.33
N THR A 37 -10.99 1.70 5.23
CA THR A 37 -11.26 0.28 5.05
C THR A 37 -10.20 -0.54 5.74
N LEU A 38 -10.64 -1.47 6.61
CA LEU A 38 -9.81 -2.49 7.22
C LEU A 38 -10.18 -3.85 6.61
N GLN A 39 -9.25 -4.45 5.86
CA GLN A 39 -9.39 -5.82 5.35
C GLN A 39 -8.50 -6.75 6.16
N MET A 40 -9.09 -7.79 6.73
CA MET A 40 -8.36 -8.77 7.54
C MET A 40 -8.43 -10.16 6.90
N ASN A 41 -7.29 -10.82 6.80
CA ASN A 41 -7.26 -12.25 6.57
C ASN A 41 -7.43 -12.96 7.92
N LEU A 42 -8.56 -13.63 8.12
CA LEU A 42 -8.80 -14.41 9.34
C LEU A 42 -7.98 -15.71 9.37
N GLY A 43 -7.30 -16.05 8.28
CA GLY A 43 -6.44 -17.23 8.21
C GLY A 43 -6.02 -17.56 6.80
N LYS A 44 -5.48 -18.77 6.62
CA LYS A 44 -5.03 -19.27 5.32
C LYS A 44 -5.78 -20.52 4.85
N ARG A 45 -6.79 -20.99 5.60
CA ARG A 45 -7.62 -22.13 5.21
C ARG A 45 -8.56 -21.73 4.07
N CYS A 46 -8.43 -22.41 2.93
CA CYS A 46 -9.27 -22.23 1.75
C CYS A 46 -9.48 -23.59 1.11
N ASN A 47 -10.61 -23.84 0.45
CA ASN A 47 -10.88 -25.13 -0.21
C ASN A 47 -10.15 -25.31 -1.56
N LEU A 48 -9.35 -24.33 -2.00
CA LEU A 48 -8.59 -24.35 -3.24
C LEU A 48 -7.11 -24.07 -3.00
N ALA A 49 -6.27 -24.47 -3.96
CA ALA A 49 -4.83 -24.18 -3.99
C ALA A 49 -4.46 -23.52 -5.32
N CYS A 50 -4.81 -22.24 -5.46
CA CYS A 50 -4.64 -21.51 -6.73
C CYS A 50 -3.19 -21.07 -6.95
N ARG A 51 -2.69 -21.20 -8.20
CA ARG A 51 -1.32 -20.79 -8.59
C ARG A 51 -1.03 -19.29 -8.39
N HIS A 52 -2.07 -18.46 -8.40
CA HIS A 52 -1.97 -17.01 -8.27
C HIS A 52 -2.41 -16.51 -6.87
N CYS A 53 -2.46 -17.39 -5.87
CA CYS A 53 -2.87 -17.00 -4.52
C CYS A 53 -1.73 -16.24 -3.82
N HIS A 54 -1.82 -14.91 -3.75
CA HIS A 54 -0.83 -14.08 -3.03
C HIS A 54 -0.79 -14.37 -1.52
N VAL A 55 -1.93 -14.77 -0.92
CA VAL A 55 -2.02 -15.14 0.51
C VAL A 55 -1.38 -16.52 0.78
N GLN A 56 -1.22 -17.33 -0.27
CA GLN A 56 -0.81 -18.74 -0.22
C GLN A 56 -1.78 -19.59 0.61
N ALA A 57 -3.08 -19.32 0.52
CA ALA A 57 -4.11 -20.11 1.18
C ALA A 57 -4.24 -21.51 0.55
N GLY A 58 -4.80 -22.46 1.31
CA GLY A 58 -4.92 -23.85 0.85
C GLY A 58 -5.75 -24.75 1.76
N PRO A 59 -6.14 -25.96 1.28
CA PRO A 59 -7.04 -26.86 2.01
C PRO A 59 -6.40 -27.48 3.25
N HIS A 60 -5.07 -27.54 3.28
CA HIS A 60 -4.29 -28.11 4.40
C HIS A 60 -3.73 -27.05 5.34
N ARG A 61 -4.08 -25.77 5.15
CA ARG A 61 -3.67 -24.68 6.04
C ARG A 61 -4.49 -24.71 7.32
N ILE A 62 -3.83 -24.46 8.43
CA ILE A 62 -4.43 -24.49 9.79
C ILE A 62 -4.35 -23.14 10.48
N GLU A 63 -3.63 -22.18 9.91
CA GLU A 63 -3.49 -20.84 10.45
C GLU A 63 -4.85 -20.16 10.44
N GLN A 64 -5.35 -19.86 11.64
CA GLN A 64 -6.62 -19.21 11.90
C GLN A 64 -6.41 -18.20 13.03
N MET A 65 -6.93 -17.00 12.83
CA MET A 65 -7.03 -15.96 13.83
C MET A 65 -8.06 -16.39 14.88
N THR A 66 -7.77 -16.13 16.15
CA THR A 66 -8.74 -16.38 17.22
C THR A 66 -9.81 -15.30 17.21
N ARG A 67 -10.97 -15.60 17.81
CA ARG A 67 -12.06 -14.63 17.94
C ARG A 67 -11.62 -13.41 18.74
N GLU A 68 -10.91 -13.62 19.83
CA GLU A 68 -10.44 -12.57 20.73
C GLU A 68 -9.48 -11.61 19.99
N THR A 69 -8.60 -12.15 19.15
CA THR A 69 -7.69 -11.34 18.32
C THR A 69 -8.46 -10.52 17.28
N MET A 70 -9.44 -11.14 16.62
CA MET A 70 -10.29 -10.46 15.64
C MET A 70 -11.06 -9.31 16.29
N GLU A 71 -11.64 -9.54 17.47
CA GLU A 71 -12.37 -8.52 18.23
C GLU A 71 -11.46 -7.36 18.62
N ALA A 72 -10.25 -7.64 19.13
CA ALA A 72 -9.26 -6.62 19.43
C ALA A 72 -8.88 -5.77 18.20
N CYS A 73 -8.81 -6.37 17.00
CA CYS A 73 -8.57 -5.61 15.77
C CYS A 73 -9.74 -4.69 15.41
N VAL A 74 -10.98 -5.15 15.57
CA VAL A 74 -12.18 -4.36 15.28
C VAL A 74 -12.32 -3.16 16.23
N GLU A 75 -11.93 -3.32 17.49
CA GLU A 75 -11.93 -2.22 18.48
C GLU A 75 -10.96 -1.07 18.15
N THR A 76 -10.03 -1.26 17.20
CA THR A 76 -9.10 -0.19 16.77
C THR A 76 -9.70 0.78 15.74
N LEU A 77 -10.90 0.49 15.23
CA LEU A 77 -11.66 1.36 14.33
C LEU A 77 -12.53 2.35 15.10
#